data_AF-G3NX75-F1
#
_entry.id   AF-G3NX75-F1
#
_cell.length_a   1.000
_cell.length_b   1.000
_cell.length_c   1.000
_cell.angle_alpha   90.00
_cell.angle_beta   90.00
_cell.angle_gamma   90.00
#
_symmetry.space_group_name_H-M   'P 1'
#
loop_
_entity.id
_entity.type
_entity.pdbx_description
1 polymer ?
#
loop_
_entity_poly.entity_id
_entity_poly.type
_entity_poly.pdbx_seq_one_letter_code
_entity_poly.pdbx_strand_id
1 'polypeptide(L)'
;MKSFFIVFYIFLPGVRQQESQKDPCLSGSCNPQLGDLMVGRSTQLSASSTCGLDEPQNYCIIGYLEEEQKCFTCDSRLPYDRYGNTHSHRIENVITTFDPERKTKWWQSENGVHEVSIRLDLETLFQFSHLVLTFKSFRPAAMLVERSKDFGQNWKVIRYFAEDCSLWFPSVSKQPADSIDDVVCDSRYSGSDPSTNGEV
;
A
#
# COMPACT_ATOMS: atom_id res chain seq x y z
N MET A 1 -20.96 -67.34 -36.60
CA MET A 1 -21.22 -67.03 -35.18
C MET A 1 -20.05 -66.24 -34.61
N LYS A 2 -20.25 -64.95 -34.32
CA LYS A 2 -19.43 -64.16 -33.39
C LYS A 2 -20.40 -63.24 -32.65
N SER A 3 -20.83 -63.64 -31.46
CA SER A 3 -21.67 -62.81 -30.59
C SER A 3 -20.83 -61.66 -30.04
N PHE A 4 -21.25 -60.43 -30.32
CA PHE A 4 -20.74 -59.25 -29.64
C PHE A 4 -21.60 -59.01 -28.40
N PHE A 5 -21.02 -59.15 -27.21
CA PHE A 5 -21.63 -58.71 -25.95
C PHE A 5 -21.16 -57.28 -25.67
N ILE A 6 -22.11 -56.34 -25.65
CA ILE A 6 -21.87 -54.96 -25.21
C ILE A 6 -22.15 -54.92 -23.71
N VAL A 7 -21.13 -54.68 -22.91
CA VAL A 7 -21.25 -54.42 -21.46
C VAL A 7 -21.45 -52.92 -21.27
N PHE A 8 -22.63 -52.52 -20.81
CA PHE A 8 -22.91 -51.14 -20.40
C PHE A 8 -22.45 -50.93 -18.96
N TYR A 9 -21.38 -50.15 -18.75
CA TYR A 9 -21.01 -49.65 -17.44
C TYR A 9 -21.84 -48.40 -17.13
N ILE A 10 -22.80 -48.53 -16.21
CA ILE A 10 -23.54 -47.38 -15.68
C ILE A 10 -22.67 -46.72 -14.61
N PHE A 11 -22.06 -45.59 -14.94
CA PHE A 11 -21.46 -44.70 -13.95
C PHE A 11 -22.57 -43.89 -13.28
N LEU A 12 -22.91 -44.23 -12.04
CA LEU A 12 -23.72 -43.36 -11.17
C LEU A 12 -22.81 -42.25 -10.64
N PRO A 13 -23.04 -40.96 -10.98
CA PRO A 13 -22.30 -39.88 -10.36
C PRO A 13 -22.67 -39.83 -8.86
N GLY A 14 -21.67 -40.03 -8.00
CA GLY A 14 -21.81 -39.89 -6.57
C GLY A 14 -22.28 -38.48 -6.22
N VAL A 15 -23.31 -38.41 -5.37
CA VAL A 15 -23.83 -37.17 -4.81
C VAL A 15 -22.72 -36.54 -3.99
N ARG A 16 -22.16 -35.43 -4.47
CA ARG A 16 -21.23 -34.60 -3.70
C ARG A 16 -22.05 -33.92 -2.60
N GLN A 17 -21.86 -34.35 -1.35
CA GLN A 17 -22.43 -33.67 -0.20
C GLN A 17 -21.93 -32.22 -0.20
N GLN A 18 -22.83 -31.30 -0.51
CA GLN A 18 -22.59 -29.87 -0.37
C GLN A 18 -22.68 -29.57 1.12
N GLU A 19 -21.53 -29.45 1.79
CA GLU A 19 -21.48 -28.93 3.15
C GLU A 19 -22.16 -27.56 3.13
N SER A 20 -23.31 -27.45 3.79
CA SER A 20 -23.93 -26.16 4.02
C SER A 20 -23.02 -25.40 4.99
N GLN A 21 -22.33 -24.40 4.47
CA GLN A 21 -21.57 -23.45 5.25
C GLN A 21 -22.56 -22.74 6.18
N LYS A 22 -22.76 -23.27 7.39
CA LYS A 22 -23.57 -22.62 8.43
C LYS A 22 -23.03 -21.21 8.60
N ASP A 23 -23.90 -20.22 8.46
CA ASP A 23 -23.54 -18.81 8.63
C ASP A 23 -22.93 -18.62 10.03
N PRO A 24 -21.63 -18.27 10.13
CA PRO A 24 -20.93 -18.14 11.40
C PRO A 24 -21.53 -17.06 12.33
N CYS A 25 -22.40 -16.19 11.81
CA CYS A 25 -23.14 -15.21 12.60
C CYS A 25 -24.32 -15.78 13.39
N LEU A 26 -24.78 -17.02 13.12
CA LEU A 26 -25.97 -17.58 13.76
C LEU A 26 -25.71 -18.14 15.18
N SER A 27 -24.45 -18.25 15.62
CA SER A 27 -24.09 -18.88 16.90
C SER A 27 -23.24 -17.99 17.81
N GLY A 28 -23.05 -16.71 17.48
CA GLY A 28 -22.26 -15.80 18.31
C GLY A 28 -21.97 -14.45 17.63
N SER A 29 -21.08 -13.67 18.24
CA SER A 29 -20.57 -12.43 17.64
C SER A 29 -19.75 -12.77 16.40
N CYS A 30 -20.13 -12.19 15.27
CA CYS A 30 -19.37 -12.27 14.04
C CYS A 30 -18.75 -10.90 13.72
N ASN A 31 -17.49 -10.94 13.29
CA ASN A 31 -16.77 -9.77 12.80
C ASN A 31 -16.41 -10.03 11.33
N PRO A 32 -16.42 -8.99 10.47
CA PRO A 32 -15.96 -9.14 9.10
C PRO A 32 -14.49 -9.57 9.06
N GLN A 33 -14.11 -10.23 7.96
CA GLN A 33 -12.71 -10.60 7.73
C GLN A 33 -11.85 -9.35 7.58
N LEU A 34 -10.64 -9.39 8.13
CA LEU A 34 -9.64 -8.36 7.92
C LEU A 34 -9.17 -8.42 6.45
N GLY A 35 -8.94 -7.26 5.86
CA GLY A 35 -8.48 -7.13 4.49
C GLY A 35 -7.74 -5.82 4.28
N ASP A 36 -6.96 -5.76 3.20
CA ASP A 36 -6.30 -4.54 2.77
C ASP A 36 -7.33 -3.59 2.16
N LEU A 37 -7.44 -2.38 2.73
CA LEU A 37 -8.37 -1.36 2.28
C LEU A 37 -8.03 -0.81 0.90
N MET A 38 -6.80 -0.93 0.43
CA MET A 38 -6.35 -0.44 -0.88
C MET A 38 -6.85 -1.31 -2.04
N VAL A 39 -7.08 -2.60 -1.80
CA VAL A 39 -7.44 -3.56 -2.85
C VAL A 39 -8.82 -3.22 -3.42
N GLY A 40 -8.87 -3.04 -4.75
CA GLY A 40 -10.08 -2.65 -5.48
C GLY A 40 -10.42 -1.16 -5.43
N ARG A 41 -9.55 -0.31 -4.84
CA ARG A 41 -9.81 1.12 -4.64
C ARG A 41 -8.81 2.04 -5.35
N SER A 42 -8.30 1.64 -6.52
CA SER A 42 -7.33 2.44 -7.25
C SER A 42 -7.85 3.83 -7.63
N THR A 43 -9.14 3.95 -7.92
CA THR A 43 -9.77 5.22 -8.28
C THR A 43 -9.97 6.18 -7.11
N GLN A 44 -9.93 5.67 -5.88
CA GLN A 44 -10.06 6.44 -4.65
C GLN A 44 -8.71 6.83 -4.05
N LEU A 45 -7.63 6.40 -4.70
CA LEU A 45 -6.27 6.71 -4.30
C LEU A 45 -5.74 7.88 -5.11
N SER A 46 -5.18 8.87 -4.42
CA SER A 46 -4.62 10.07 -5.04
C SER A 46 -3.29 10.46 -4.40
N ALA A 47 -2.45 11.13 -5.16
CA ALA A 47 -1.20 11.72 -4.69
C ALA A 47 -1.11 13.17 -5.17
N SER A 48 -0.54 14.06 -4.35
CA SER A 48 -0.39 15.48 -4.72
C SER A 48 0.71 15.75 -5.74
N SER A 49 1.67 14.82 -5.88
CA SER A 49 2.75 14.89 -6.87
C SER A 49 3.02 13.50 -7.43
N THR A 50 3.40 13.42 -8.71
CA THR A 50 3.82 12.18 -9.38
C THR A 50 4.74 12.55 -10.53
N CYS A 51 5.92 11.93 -10.60
CA CYS A 51 6.86 12.22 -11.68
C CYS A 51 6.31 11.81 -13.05
N GLY A 52 6.72 12.52 -14.09
CA GLY A 52 6.53 12.06 -15.47
C GLY A 52 5.09 12.09 -15.99
N LEU A 53 4.19 12.88 -15.39
CA LEU A 53 2.77 12.94 -15.83
C LEU A 53 2.56 13.76 -17.12
N ASP A 54 3.30 14.86 -17.29
CA ASP A 54 3.20 15.73 -18.47
C ASP A 54 4.32 15.44 -19.48
N GLU A 55 5.55 15.29 -18.99
CA GLU A 55 6.74 14.99 -19.80
C GLU A 55 7.67 14.03 -19.06
N PRO A 56 8.51 13.23 -19.77
CA PRO A 56 9.47 12.36 -19.12
C PRO A 56 10.46 13.13 -18.24
N GLN A 57 10.61 12.71 -16.98
CA GLN A 57 11.50 13.34 -16.00
C GLN A 57 12.63 12.38 -15.62
N ASN A 58 13.87 12.88 -15.52
CA ASN A 58 15.00 12.05 -15.07
C ASN A 58 15.13 12.09 -13.55
N TYR A 59 15.39 10.95 -12.91
CA TYR A 59 15.66 10.83 -11.48
C TYR A 59 16.86 9.93 -11.25
N CYS A 60 17.49 10.02 -10.07
CA CYS A 60 18.63 9.18 -9.74
C CYS A 60 18.47 8.56 -8.37
N ILE A 61 18.86 7.29 -8.25
CA ILE A 61 18.81 6.54 -7.00
C ILE A 61 20.19 6.67 -6.34
N ILE A 62 20.22 7.24 -5.14
CA ILE A 62 21.43 7.41 -4.33
C ILE A 62 21.48 6.26 -3.31
N GLY A 63 22.42 5.34 -3.47
CA GLY A 63 22.68 4.29 -2.48
C GLY A 63 23.82 4.69 -1.54
N TYR A 64 23.68 4.46 -0.24
CA TYR A 64 24.72 4.76 0.76
C TYR A 64 26.02 3.94 0.54
N LEU A 65 25.94 2.89 -0.28
CA LEU A 65 27.01 1.92 -0.56
C LEU A 65 27.30 1.74 -2.06
N GLU A 66 26.57 2.43 -2.95
CA GLU A 66 26.80 2.33 -4.40
C GLU A 66 27.72 3.48 -4.83
N GLU A 67 28.93 3.17 -5.30
CA GLU A 67 29.92 4.16 -5.76
C GLU A 67 29.44 4.97 -6.99
N GLU A 68 28.44 4.45 -7.72
CA GLU A 68 27.88 5.08 -8.91
C GLU A 68 26.39 5.44 -8.73
N GLN A 69 26.09 6.73 -8.91
CA GLN A 69 24.72 7.23 -8.98
C GLN A 69 24.05 6.71 -10.26
N LYS A 70 23.05 5.84 -10.12
CA LYS A 70 22.26 5.34 -11.25
C LYS A 70 21.08 6.27 -11.52
N CYS A 71 21.04 6.81 -12.73
CA CYS A 71 19.95 7.67 -13.20
C CYS A 71 19.04 6.92 -14.17
N PHE A 72 17.74 7.22 -14.08
CA PHE A 72 16.66 6.60 -14.83
C PHE A 72 15.68 7.67 -15.29
N THR A 73 14.82 7.32 -16.25
CA THR A 73 13.72 8.19 -16.70
C THR A 73 12.40 7.68 -16.11
N CYS A 74 11.59 8.61 -15.63
CA CYS A 74 10.21 8.41 -15.20
C CYS A 74 9.27 8.93 -16.30
N ASP A 75 8.47 8.03 -16.86
CA ASP A 75 7.43 8.35 -17.85
C ASP A 75 6.11 7.73 -17.40
N SER A 76 5.38 8.50 -16.60
CA SER A 76 4.10 8.11 -16.02
C SER A 76 2.93 8.56 -16.88
N ARG A 77 3.10 8.94 -18.15
CA ARG A 77 1.98 9.35 -19.02
C ARG A 77 1.00 8.22 -19.28
N LEU A 78 1.50 6.97 -19.32
CA LEU A 78 0.68 5.75 -19.41
C LEU A 78 0.81 4.92 -18.12
N PRO A 79 -0.15 4.01 -17.83
CA PRO A 79 0.00 3.05 -16.73
C PRO A 79 1.22 2.16 -16.89
N TYR A 80 1.70 1.60 -15.78
CA TYR A 80 2.79 0.63 -15.82
C TYR A 80 2.39 -0.61 -16.63
N ASP A 81 3.26 -1.02 -17.54
CA ASP A 81 3.17 -2.30 -18.25
C ASP A 81 4.55 -2.94 -18.31
N ARG A 82 4.63 -4.23 -18.00
CA ARG A 82 5.91 -4.94 -17.89
C ARG A 82 6.69 -5.00 -19.20
N TYR A 83 6.00 -4.98 -20.34
CA TYR A 83 6.62 -5.16 -21.65
C TYR A 83 6.77 -3.85 -22.41
N GLY A 84 5.83 -2.92 -22.24
CA GLY A 84 5.76 -1.66 -22.97
C GLY A 84 6.08 -0.42 -22.15
N ASN A 85 5.90 -0.43 -20.83
CA ASN A 85 6.05 0.77 -20.00
C ASN A 85 6.50 0.48 -18.56
N THR A 86 7.76 0.10 -18.39
CA THR A 86 8.36 -0.17 -17.07
C THR A 86 8.78 1.08 -16.30
N HIS A 87 8.60 2.27 -16.89
CA HIS A 87 9.07 3.56 -16.37
C HIS A 87 7.97 4.40 -15.72
N SER A 88 6.77 3.85 -15.60
CA SER A 88 5.61 4.53 -15.01
C SER A 88 5.51 4.29 -13.52
N HIS A 89 5.44 5.37 -12.74
CA HIS A 89 5.45 5.37 -11.27
C HIS A 89 4.20 6.04 -10.68
N ARG A 90 3.03 5.74 -11.27
CA ARG A 90 1.74 6.29 -10.83
C ARG A 90 1.30 5.74 -9.47
N ILE A 91 0.37 6.43 -8.82
CA ILE A 91 -0.04 6.12 -7.44
C ILE A 91 -0.69 4.74 -7.29
N GLU A 92 -1.41 4.25 -8.29
CA GLU A 92 -2.02 2.92 -8.28
C GLU A 92 -1.02 1.77 -8.13
N ASN A 93 0.27 2.00 -8.43
CA ASN A 93 1.33 1.02 -8.31
C ASN A 93 1.61 0.60 -6.85
N VAL A 94 1.16 1.36 -5.84
CA VAL A 94 1.35 1.01 -4.42
C VAL A 94 0.38 -0.06 -3.93
N ILE A 95 -0.66 -0.37 -4.71
CA ILE A 95 -1.68 -1.34 -4.32
C ILE A 95 -1.07 -2.74 -4.41
N THR A 96 -0.73 -3.30 -3.27
CA THR A 96 -0.14 -4.64 -3.18
C THR A 96 -1.20 -5.70 -3.41
N THR A 97 -1.25 -6.24 -4.62
CA THR A 97 -2.01 -7.47 -4.92
C THR A 97 -1.08 -8.68 -4.83
N PHE A 98 -1.63 -9.90 -4.96
CA PHE A 98 -0.83 -11.14 -5.09
C PHE A 98 -0.06 -11.24 -6.42
N ASP A 99 0.15 -10.12 -7.11
CA ASP A 99 0.90 -10.01 -8.35
C ASP A 99 2.39 -10.32 -8.12
N PRO A 100 2.99 -11.23 -8.92
CA PRO A 100 4.43 -11.47 -8.93
C PRO A 100 5.28 -10.19 -9.06
N GLU A 101 4.73 -9.14 -9.66
CA GLU A 101 5.40 -7.87 -10.00
C GLU A 101 5.33 -6.84 -8.87
N ARG A 102 4.79 -7.17 -7.69
CA ARG A 102 4.68 -6.25 -6.56
C ARG A 102 6.00 -5.58 -6.14
N LYS A 103 7.14 -6.20 -6.44
CA LYS A 103 8.48 -5.67 -6.11
C LYS A 103 9.04 -4.71 -7.16
N THR A 104 8.42 -4.64 -8.34
CA THR A 104 8.93 -3.85 -9.47
C THR A 104 8.08 -2.60 -9.75
N LYS A 105 6.93 -2.46 -9.09
CA LYS A 105 6.03 -1.32 -9.20
C LYS A 105 6.15 -0.47 -7.94
N TRP A 106 6.22 0.85 -8.10
CA TRP A 106 6.14 1.81 -6.99
C TRP A 106 5.53 3.12 -7.48
N TRP A 107 5.17 3.98 -6.52
CA TRP A 107 4.82 5.38 -6.79
C TRP A 107 6.01 6.29 -6.50
N GLN A 108 6.17 7.35 -7.29
CA GLN A 108 7.25 8.30 -7.11
C GLN A 108 6.77 9.74 -7.36
N SER A 109 7.08 10.63 -6.41
CA SER A 109 6.85 12.07 -6.55
C SER A 109 7.81 12.70 -7.56
N GLU A 110 7.53 13.94 -7.93
CA GLU A 110 8.50 14.76 -8.67
C GLU A 110 9.77 15.03 -7.84
N ASN A 111 10.87 15.28 -8.52
CA ASN A 111 12.15 15.54 -7.86
C ASN A 111 12.12 16.87 -7.10
N GLY A 112 12.62 16.87 -5.87
CA GLY A 112 12.75 18.10 -5.07
C GLY A 112 11.44 18.63 -4.48
N VAL A 113 10.32 17.91 -4.63
CA VAL A 113 9.06 18.25 -3.97
C VAL A 113 9.05 17.63 -2.57
N HIS A 114 9.02 18.47 -1.54
CA HIS A 114 9.11 18.04 -0.15
C HIS A 114 7.76 17.85 0.54
N GLU A 115 6.73 18.57 0.08
CA GLU A 115 5.37 18.52 0.64
C GLU A 115 4.48 17.67 -0.28
N VAL A 116 4.49 16.36 -0.03
CA VAL A 116 3.70 15.41 -0.82
C VAL A 116 2.72 14.67 0.08
N SER A 117 1.49 14.49 -0.39
CA SER A 117 0.45 13.75 0.31
C SER A 117 -0.07 12.61 -0.55
N ILE A 118 -0.40 11.50 0.11
CA ILE A 118 -1.14 10.38 -0.46
C ILE A 118 -2.46 10.29 0.31
N ARG A 119 -3.57 10.14 -0.42
CA ARG A 119 -4.92 10.11 0.15
C ARG A 119 -5.70 8.94 -0.41
N LEU A 120 -6.28 8.14 0.49
CA LEU A 120 -7.24 7.09 0.19
C LEU A 120 -8.63 7.51 0.68
N ASP A 121 -9.57 7.66 -0.23
CA ASP A 121 -10.96 7.96 0.08
C ASP A 121 -11.80 6.68 0.22
N LEU A 122 -12.34 6.43 1.41
CA LEU A 122 -13.16 5.25 1.67
C LEU A 122 -14.65 5.61 1.49
N GLU A 123 -15.42 4.65 0.98
CA GLU A 123 -16.85 4.83 0.68
C GLU A 123 -17.71 4.81 1.95
N THR A 124 -17.17 4.22 3.02
CA THR A 124 -17.82 4.09 4.32
C THR A 124 -16.79 4.08 5.45
N LEU A 125 -17.28 3.94 6.68
CA LEU A 125 -16.44 3.84 7.87
C LEU A 125 -15.83 2.44 8.00
N PHE A 126 -14.52 2.38 8.18
CA PHE A 126 -13.78 1.16 8.45
C PHE A 126 -13.07 1.23 9.81
N GLN A 127 -12.91 0.06 10.43
CA GLN A 127 -12.02 -0.08 11.57
C GLN A 127 -10.59 -0.24 11.07
N PHE A 128 -9.81 0.82 11.24
CA PHE A 128 -8.39 0.83 10.88
C PHE A 128 -7.55 0.11 11.94
N SER A 129 -6.70 -0.81 11.51
CA SER A 129 -5.82 -1.61 12.39
C SER A 129 -4.40 -1.03 12.41
N HIS A 130 -3.71 -1.10 11.27
CA HIS A 130 -2.35 -0.62 11.10
C HIS A 130 -2.12 -0.18 9.64
N LEU A 131 -1.09 0.64 9.44
CA LEU A 131 -0.56 1.04 8.14
C LEU A 131 0.87 0.53 8.07
N VAL A 132 1.28 0.02 6.92
CA VAL A 132 2.68 -0.32 6.62
C VAL A 132 3.05 0.39 5.33
N LEU A 133 4.09 1.20 5.38
CA LEU A 133 4.64 1.86 4.21
C LEU A 133 6.05 1.33 3.95
N THR A 134 6.30 0.84 2.74
CA THR A 134 7.63 0.39 2.32
C THR A 134 8.19 1.33 1.27
N PHE A 135 9.32 1.99 1.56
CA PHE A 135 9.89 3.02 0.71
C PHE A 135 10.93 2.46 -0.27
N LYS A 136 10.86 2.85 -1.54
CA LYS A 136 11.88 2.51 -2.55
C LYS A 136 13.16 3.34 -2.40
N SER A 137 13.03 4.53 -1.82
CA SER A 137 14.09 5.46 -1.43
C SER A 137 14.28 5.46 0.08
N PHE A 138 15.13 6.38 0.57
CA PHE A 138 15.14 6.78 1.97
C PHE A 138 13.73 7.13 2.46
N ARG A 139 13.46 6.80 3.72
CA ARG A 139 12.23 7.20 4.41
C ARG A 139 12.21 8.73 4.58
N PRO A 140 11.02 9.36 4.65
CA PRO A 140 10.93 10.80 4.83
C PRO A 140 11.63 11.26 6.11
N ALA A 141 12.33 12.40 6.05
CA ALA A 141 12.96 13.02 7.22
C ALA A 141 11.92 13.41 8.29
N ALA A 142 10.73 13.80 7.83
CA ALA A 142 9.54 14.02 8.64
C ALA A 142 8.29 13.69 7.83
N MET A 143 7.30 13.07 8.47
CA MET A 143 5.97 12.83 7.93
C MET A 143 4.94 12.70 9.04
N LEU A 144 3.66 12.75 8.68
CA LEU A 144 2.56 12.53 9.59
C LEU A 144 1.48 11.67 8.92
N VAL A 145 0.68 10.98 9.72
CA VAL A 145 -0.45 10.19 9.24
C VAL A 145 -1.73 10.76 9.84
N GLU A 146 -2.69 11.08 8.99
CA GLU A 146 -3.98 11.64 9.38
C GLU A 146 -5.12 10.69 9.01
N ARG A 147 -6.23 10.81 9.72
CA ARG A 147 -7.50 10.18 9.36
C ARG A 147 -8.65 11.16 9.47
N SER A 148 -9.67 10.91 8.67
CA SER A 148 -10.95 11.59 8.75
C SER A 148 -12.05 10.57 9.06
N LYS A 149 -13.04 10.99 9.85
CA LYS A 149 -14.28 10.22 10.12
C LYS A 149 -15.50 10.81 9.43
N ASP A 150 -15.36 11.95 8.77
CA ASP A 150 -16.43 12.76 8.19
C ASP A 150 -16.20 13.04 6.70
N PHE A 151 -15.58 12.07 6.01
CA PHE A 151 -15.34 12.07 4.57
C PHE A 151 -14.51 13.25 4.04
N GLY A 152 -13.53 13.67 4.83
CA GLY A 152 -12.49 14.64 4.44
C GLY A 152 -12.77 16.07 4.89
N GLN A 153 -13.79 16.29 5.73
CA GLN A 153 -14.11 17.62 6.27
C GLN A 153 -13.17 17.99 7.41
N ASN A 154 -12.87 17.06 8.32
CA ASN A 154 -11.91 17.26 9.40
C ASN A 154 -10.90 16.13 9.47
N TRP A 155 -9.64 16.51 9.68
CA TRP A 155 -8.52 15.59 9.78
C TRP A 155 -7.97 15.57 11.20
N LYS A 156 -7.70 14.36 11.69
CA LYS A 156 -7.03 14.14 12.96
C LYS A 156 -5.73 13.40 12.72
N VAL A 157 -4.65 13.98 13.20
CA VAL A 157 -3.34 13.32 13.20
C VAL A 157 -3.39 12.11 14.12
N ILE A 158 -2.94 10.97 13.62
CA ILE A 158 -2.77 9.73 14.38
C ILE A 158 -1.37 9.70 14.99
N ARG A 159 -0.36 10.06 14.20
CA ARG A 159 1.05 9.96 14.61
C ARG A 159 1.93 10.84 13.72
N TYR A 160 3.01 11.34 14.32
CA TYR A 160 4.11 11.99 13.62
C TYR A 160 5.32 11.05 13.58
N PHE A 161 6.11 11.13 12.52
CA PHE A 161 7.37 10.41 12.38
C PHE A 161 8.44 11.40 11.92
N ALA A 162 9.58 11.45 12.61
CA ALA A 162 10.68 12.31 12.21
C ALA A 162 12.02 11.80 12.73
N GLU A 163 13.10 12.02 11.97
CA GLU A 163 14.47 11.68 12.41
C GLU A 163 14.82 12.43 13.70
N ASP A 164 14.51 13.73 13.74
CA ASP A 164 14.51 14.54 14.96
C ASP A 164 13.16 15.21 15.20
N CYS A 165 12.34 14.57 16.04
CA CYS A 165 11.06 15.11 16.48
C CYS A 165 11.13 16.50 17.13
N SER A 166 12.25 16.88 17.77
CA SER A 166 12.35 18.22 18.40
C SER A 166 12.55 19.30 17.36
N LEU A 167 13.21 18.95 16.26
CA LEU A 167 13.46 19.86 15.15
C LEU A 167 12.21 20.03 14.30
N TRP A 168 11.59 18.93 13.88
CA TRP A 168 10.47 18.95 12.94
C TRP A 168 9.11 19.17 13.60
N PHE A 169 8.90 18.65 14.81
CA PHE A 169 7.62 18.71 15.53
C PHE A 169 7.82 19.11 17.00
N PRO A 170 8.34 20.33 17.28
CA PRO A 170 8.76 20.75 18.63
C PRO A 170 7.63 20.72 19.67
N SER A 171 6.38 20.87 19.23
CA SER A 171 5.20 20.90 20.09
C SER A 171 4.61 19.51 20.38
N VAL A 172 5.17 18.44 19.81
CA VAL A 172 4.64 17.08 19.92
C VAL A 172 5.50 16.25 20.89
N SER A 173 4.84 15.48 21.76
CA SER A 173 5.55 14.61 22.71
C SER A 173 6.35 13.53 21.98
N LYS A 174 7.60 13.31 22.39
CA LYS A 174 8.44 12.18 21.96
C LYS A 174 8.27 10.95 22.84
N GLN A 175 7.51 11.06 23.93
CA GLN A 175 7.32 9.94 24.84
C GLN A 175 6.41 8.90 24.20
N PRO A 176 6.54 7.62 24.60
CA PRO A 176 5.58 6.60 24.20
C PRO A 176 4.15 7.06 24.51
N ALA A 177 3.23 6.72 23.61
CA ALA A 177 1.81 6.98 23.83
C ALA A 177 1.30 6.15 25.02
N ASP A 178 0.66 6.81 25.98
CA ASP A 178 0.04 6.14 27.14
C ASP A 178 -1.36 5.59 26.77
N SER A 179 -2.05 6.30 25.87
CA SER A 179 -3.37 5.97 25.31
C SER A 179 -3.33 5.86 23.79
N ILE A 180 -4.31 5.17 23.22
CA ILE A 180 -4.45 5.00 21.76
C ILE A 180 -4.76 6.33 21.03
N ASP A 181 -5.30 7.30 21.76
CA ASP A 181 -5.64 8.62 21.23
C ASP A 181 -4.52 9.66 21.40
N ASP A 182 -3.41 9.29 22.05
CA ASP A 182 -2.29 10.20 22.25
C ASP A 182 -1.52 10.40 20.95
N VAL A 183 -1.35 11.67 20.59
CA VAL A 183 -0.61 12.07 19.39
C VAL A 183 0.85 12.31 19.78
N VAL A 184 1.72 11.39 19.35
CA VAL A 184 3.15 11.40 19.65
C VAL A 184 3.98 11.43 18.37
N CYS A 185 5.26 11.79 18.51
CA CYS A 185 6.25 11.72 17.45
C CYS A 185 7.20 10.54 17.68
N ASP A 186 7.31 9.66 16.69
CA ASP A 186 8.12 8.44 16.74
C ASP A 186 9.32 8.55 15.79
N SER A 187 10.54 8.52 16.33
CA SER A 187 11.77 8.63 15.53
C SER A 187 12.34 7.28 15.09
N ARG A 188 11.81 6.16 15.59
CA ARG A 188 12.39 4.82 15.36
C ARG A 188 12.33 4.40 13.89
N TYR A 189 11.39 4.96 13.13
CA TYR A 189 11.13 4.60 11.74
C TYR A 189 11.59 5.67 10.75
N SER A 190 12.31 6.71 11.18
CA SER A 190 12.71 7.84 10.32
C SER A 190 14.20 7.92 10.05
N GLY A 191 14.99 6.93 10.47
CA GLY A 191 16.42 6.87 10.15
C GLY A 191 16.67 6.66 8.66
N SER A 192 17.82 7.12 8.17
CA SER A 192 18.25 6.95 6.78
C SER A 192 18.51 5.49 6.40
N ASP A 193 18.85 4.63 7.35
CA ASP A 193 19.09 3.21 7.07
C ASP A 193 17.84 2.34 7.32
N PRO A 194 17.47 1.44 6.38
CA PRO A 194 18.11 1.16 5.10
C PRO A 194 17.74 2.18 4.00
N SER A 195 18.61 2.35 3.00
CA SER A 195 18.39 3.27 1.88
C SER A 195 17.28 2.84 0.90
N THR A 196 16.83 1.58 0.98
CA THR A 196 15.71 1.02 0.21
C THR A 196 15.00 -0.01 1.06
N ASN A 197 13.70 -0.19 0.82
CA ASN A 197 12.82 -1.09 1.56
C ASN A 197 12.73 -0.75 3.06
N GLY A 198 12.96 0.52 3.43
CA GLY A 198 12.69 0.99 4.78
C GLY A 198 11.19 0.97 5.05
N GLU A 199 10.80 0.51 6.23
CA GLU A 199 9.41 0.43 6.65
C GLU A 199 9.08 1.46 7.74
N VAL A 200 7.83 1.94 7.70
CA VAL A 200 7.13 2.74 8.73
C VAL A 200 5.82 2.06 9.07
#